data_AF-A0A2G8T5Y8-F1
#
_entry.id   AF-A0A2G8T5Y8-F1
#
_cell.length_a   1.000
_cell.length_b   1.000
_cell.length_c   1.000
_cell.angle_alpha   90.00
_cell.angle_beta   90.00
_cell.angle_gamma   90.00
#
_symmetry.space_group_name_H-M   'P 1'
#
loop_
_entity.id
_entity.type
_entity.pdbx_description
1 polymer ?
#
loop_
_entity_poly.entity_id
_entity_poly.type
_entity_poly.pdbx_seq_one_letter_code
_entity_poly.pdbx_strand_id
1 'polypeptide(L)'
;YRPSFPARFQSIEEARSFCQTFFAWYNNEHRHSGIGYVTPAAMHAGVATAIYDQRAIVLQDAFIRHPNRFKHRQPRPPALPTVAGINMPKPAPESGGNTEN
;
A
#
# COMPACT_ATOMS: atom_id res chain seq x y z
N TYR A 1 1.04 -4.38 -10.92
CA TYR A 1 0.76 -4.78 -12.33
C TYR A 1 0.48 -6.27 -12.36
N ARG A 2 -0.68 -6.70 -12.89
CA ARG A 2 -1.03 -8.11 -13.08
C ARG A 2 -1.37 -8.33 -14.56
N PRO A 3 -0.47 -8.97 -15.34
CA PRO A 3 -0.66 -9.15 -16.78
C PRO A 3 -1.92 -9.95 -17.16
N SER A 4 -2.44 -10.79 -16.25
CA SER A 4 -3.61 -11.63 -16.51
C SER A 4 -4.95 -10.92 -16.28
N PHE A 5 -4.97 -9.64 -15.92
CA PHE A 5 -6.24 -8.90 -15.81
C PHE A 5 -6.76 -8.59 -17.21
N PRO A 6 -7.95 -9.09 -17.60
CA PRO A 6 -8.42 -8.95 -18.97
C PRO A 6 -8.92 -7.53 -19.25
N ALA A 7 -8.84 -7.10 -20.51
CA ALA A 7 -9.38 -5.81 -20.94
C ALA A 7 -10.92 -5.75 -20.84
N ARG A 8 -11.59 -6.90 -20.96
CA ARG A 8 -13.04 -7.08 -20.79
C ARG A 8 -13.35 -8.53 -20.39
N PHE A 9 -14.45 -8.72 -19.68
CA PHE A 9 -15.05 -10.04 -19.43
C PHE A 9 -16.17 -10.29 -20.44
N GLN A 10 -16.35 -11.54 -20.85
CA GLN A 10 -17.42 -11.97 -21.76
C GLN A 10 -18.76 -12.10 -21.05
N SER A 11 -18.76 -12.35 -19.73
CA SER A 11 -19.97 -12.40 -18.91
C SER A 11 -19.71 -11.99 -17.46
N ILE A 12 -20.79 -11.81 -16.70
CA ILE A 12 -20.69 -11.50 -15.26
C ILE A 12 -20.19 -12.70 -14.45
N GLU A 13 -20.47 -13.93 -14.89
CA GLU A 13 -19.98 -15.17 -14.28
C GLU A 13 -18.47 -15.28 -14.41
N GLU A 14 -17.93 -15.02 -15.61
CA GLU A 14 -16.48 -14.99 -15.84
C GLU A 14 -15.83 -13.91 -14.97
N ALA A 15 -16.39 -12.70 -14.95
CA ALA A 15 -15.90 -11.62 -14.12
C ALA A 15 -15.85 -11.99 -12.64
N ARG A 16 -16.90 -12.62 -12.11
CA ARG A 16 -16.96 -13.06 -10.71
C ARG A 16 -15.93 -14.13 -10.39
N SER A 17 -15.83 -15.15 -11.24
CA SER A 17 -14.85 -16.24 -11.07
C SER A 17 -13.42 -15.71 -11.06
N PHE A 18 -13.09 -14.85 -12.02
CA PHE A 18 -11.79 -14.19 -12.07
C PHE A 18 -11.54 -13.33 -10.82
N CYS A 19 -12.49 -12.45 -10.46
CA CYS A 19 -12.35 -11.52 -9.34
C CYS A 19 -12.18 -12.24 -7.99
N GLN A 20 -12.82 -13.38 -7.76
CA GLN A 20 -12.63 -14.16 -6.53
C GLN A 20 -11.17 -14.57 -6.34
N THR A 21 -10.54 -15.09 -7.40
CA THR A 21 -9.13 -15.47 -7.38
C THR A 21 -8.23 -14.23 -7.32
N PHE A 22 -8.54 -13.22 -8.12
CA PHE A 22 -7.75 -12.00 -8.22
C PHE A 22 -7.69 -11.25 -6.88
N PHE A 23 -8.83 -11.03 -6.21
CA PHE A 23 -8.85 -10.27 -4.96
C PHE A 23 -8.26 -11.03 -3.79
N ALA A 24 -8.36 -12.37 -3.76
CA ALA A 24 -7.65 -13.18 -2.79
C ALA A 24 -6.14 -12.94 -2.87
N TRP A 25 -5.57 -13.02 -4.07
CA TRP A 25 -4.16 -12.70 -4.32
C TRP A 25 -3.84 -11.22 -4.07
N TYR A 26 -4.67 -10.31 -4.60
CA TYR A 26 -4.43 -8.86 -4.52
C TYR A 26 -4.36 -8.40 -3.06
N ASN A 27 -5.26 -8.90 -2.20
CA ASN A 27 -5.30 -8.48 -0.81
C ASN A 27 -4.19 -9.10 0.03
N ASN A 28 -3.81 -10.35 -0.23
CA ASN A 28 -2.97 -11.12 0.69
C ASN A 28 -1.53 -11.33 0.22
N GLU A 29 -1.26 -11.23 -1.08
CA GLU A 29 0.04 -11.56 -1.66
C GLU A 29 0.64 -10.39 -2.44
N HIS A 30 -0.19 -9.60 -3.11
CA HIS A 30 0.29 -8.49 -3.92
C HIS A 30 0.85 -7.36 -3.06
N ARG A 31 2.17 -7.19 -3.11
CA ARG A 31 2.87 -6.06 -2.51
C ARG A 31 2.72 -4.82 -3.39
N HIS A 32 1.87 -3.90 -2.95
CA HIS A 32 1.40 -2.80 -3.78
C HIS A 32 2.28 -1.55 -3.59
N SER A 33 2.85 -1.03 -4.68
CA SER A 33 3.83 0.07 -4.64
C SER A 33 3.27 1.35 -4.02
N GLY A 34 1.99 1.66 -4.27
CA GLY A 34 1.30 2.83 -3.71
C GLY A 34 1.10 2.80 -2.18
N ILE A 35 1.34 1.66 -1.52
CA ILE A 35 1.28 1.52 -0.05
C ILE A 35 2.62 1.03 0.52
N GLY A 36 3.74 1.41 -0.10
CA GLY A 36 5.06 1.04 0.38
C GLY A 36 5.40 -0.45 0.23
N TYR A 37 4.83 -1.12 -0.78
CA TYR A 37 5.00 -2.55 -1.04
C TYR A 37 4.58 -3.46 0.13
N VAL A 38 3.61 -3.05 0.96
CA VAL A 38 2.88 -3.99 1.84
C VAL A 38 1.67 -4.54 1.08
N THR A 39 1.04 -5.57 1.64
CA THR A 39 -0.21 -6.10 1.08
C THR A 39 -1.39 -5.25 1.56
N PRO A 40 -2.47 -5.10 0.78
CA PRO A 40 -3.67 -4.39 1.22
C PRO A 40 -4.23 -4.92 2.56
N ALA A 41 -4.21 -6.24 2.78
CA ALA A 41 -4.65 -6.83 4.04
C ALA A 41 -3.76 -6.42 5.22
N ALA A 42 -2.43 -6.38 5.04
CA ALA A 42 -1.50 -5.94 6.09
C ALA A 42 -1.68 -4.44 6.43
N MET A 43 -1.96 -3.62 5.41
CA MET A 43 -2.31 -2.21 5.61
C MET A 43 -3.59 -2.07 6.42
N HIS A 44 -4.65 -2.79 6.02
CA HIS A 44 -5.94 -2.77 6.71
C HIS A 44 -5.86 -3.28 8.15
N ALA A 45 -5.07 -4.32 8.40
CA ALA A 45 -4.85 -4.87 9.74
C ALA A 45 -3.95 -3.99 10.64
N GLY A 46 -3.41 -2.87 10.13
CA GLY A 46 -2.57 -1.96 10.91
C GLY A 46 -1.15 -2.47 11.16
N VAL A 47 -0.71 -3.55 10.52
CA VAL A 47 0.63 -4.15 10.72
C VAL A 47 1.69 -3.61 9.75
N ALA A 48 1.33 -2.65 8.91
CA ALA A 48 2.24 -2.06 7.92
C ALA A 48 3.49 -1.43 8.56
N THR A 49 3.35 -0.75 9.70
CA THR A 49 4.47 -0.11 10.42
C THR A 49 5.50 -1.14 10.87
N ALA A 50 5.07 -2.26 11.45
CA ALA A 50 5.98 -3.33 11.86
C ALA A 50 6.75 -3.92 10.66
N ILE A 51 6.09 -4.06 9.51
CA ILE A 51 6.73 -4.51 8.26
C ILE A 51 7.76 -3.47 7.77
N TYR A 52 7.44 -2.17 7.87
CA TYR A 52 8.33 -1.09 7.50
C TYR A 52 9.61 -1.10 8.37
N ASP A 53 9.45 -1.20 9.68
CA ASP A 53 10.57 -1.21 10.63
C ASP A 53 11.49 -2.40 10.39
N GLN A 54 10.93 -3.58 10.18
CA GLN A 54 11.72 -4.77 9.86
C GLN A 54 12.51 -4.62 8.55
N ARG A 55 11.93 -3.96 7.54
CA ARG A 55 12.64 -3.67 6.29
C ARG A 55 13.76 -2.65 6.49
N ALA A 56 13.56 -1.66 7.36
CA ALA A 56 14.59 -0.68 7.67
C ALA A 56 15.83 -1.35 8.28
N ILE A 57 15.62 -2.32 9.19
CA ILE A 57 16.70 -3.13 9.78
C ILE A 57 17.45 -3.91 8.70
N VAL A 58 16.74 -4.66 7.85
CA VAL A 58 17.38 -5.46 6.79
C VAL A 58 18.18 -4.58 5.81
N LEU A 59 17.65 -3.41 5.46
CA LEU A 59 18.32 -2.44 4.58
C LEU A 59 19.56 -1.82 5.24
N GLN A 60 19.48 -1.51 6.54
CA GLN A 60 20.61 -1.04 7.33
C GLN A 60 21.73 -2.10 7.37
N ASP A 61 21.40 -3.36 7.63
CA ASP A 61 22.37 -4.46 7.68
C ASP A 61 23.01 -4.71 6.31
N ALA A 62 22.23 -4.61 5.24
CA ALA A 62 22.76 -4.72 3.87
C ALA A 62 23.71 -3.56 3.55
N PHE A 63 23.38 -2.35 4.00
CA PHE A 63 24.21 -1.16 3.81
C PHE A 63 25.54 -1.26 4.55
N ILE A 64 25.52 -1.68 5.82
CA ILE A 64 26.75 -1.86 6.63
C ILE A 64 27.69 -2.86 5.97
N ARG A 65 27.17 -3.98 5.46
CA ARG A 65 27.99 -5.02 4.80
C ARG A 65 28.57 -4.57 3.47
N HIS A 66 27.82 -3.81 2.67
CA HIS A 66 28.20 -3.47 1.30
C HIS A 66 27.83 -2.02 0.91
N PRO A 67 28.45 -1.00 1.52
CA PRO A 67 28.06 0.40 1.32
C PRO A 67 28.22 0.85 -0.15
N ASN A 68 29.17 0.28 -0.87
CA ASN A 68 29.44 0.58 -2.29
C ASN A 68 28.23 0.25 -3.19
N ARG A 69 27.42 -0.78 -2.85
CA ARG A 69 26.20 -1.12 -3.60
C ARG A 69 25.11 -0.07 -3.50
N PHE A 70 25.22 0.82 -2.52
CA PHE A 70 24.26 1.90 -2.26
C PHE A 70 24.85 3.29 -2.50
N LYS A 71 25.97 3.40 -3.23
CA LYS A 71 26.67 4.68 -3.47
C LYS A 71 26.97 5.42 -2.16
N HIS A 72 27.28 4.68 -1.10
CA HIS A 72 27.52 5.19 0.25
C HIS A 72 26.34 5.98 0.87
N ARG A 73 25.11 5.79 0.36
CA ARG A 73 23.89 6.37 0.94
C ARG A 73 23.03 5.27 1.54
N GLN A 74 22.67 5.42 2.81
CA GLN A 74 21.82 4.44 3.47
C GLN A 74 20.43 4.40 2.80
N PRO A 75 19.99 3.23 2.31
CA PRO A 75 18.65 3.08 1.75
C PRO A 75 17.58 3.13 2.85
N ARG A 76 16.39 3.62 2.50
CA ARG A 76 15.20 3.56 3.35
C ARG A 76 14.08 2.80 2.63
N PRO A 77 13.22 2.06 3.36
CA PRO A 77 12.04 1.50 2.73
C PRO A 77 11.13 2.63 2.21
N PRO A 78 10.35 2.38 1.14
CA PRO A 78 9.36 3.34 0.66
C PRO A 78 8.38 3.73 1.77
N ALA A 79 8.04 5.02 1.83
CA ALA A 79 7.13 5.54 2.85
C ALA A 79 5.76 4.86 2.80
N LEU A 80 5.19 4.62 3.97
CA LEU A 80 3.79 4.22 4.10
C LEU A 80 2.89 5.45 3.95
N PRO A 81 1.75 5.35 3.26
CA PRO A 81 0.78 6.44 3.25
C PRO A 81 0.08 6.52 4.61
N THR A 82 -0.20 7.75 5.06
CA THR A 82 -0.98 7.99 6.29
C THR A 82 -2.44 7.56 6.14
N VAL A 83 -2.93 7.56 4.89
CA VAL A 83 -4.33 7.30 4.53
C VAL A 83 -4.38 6.62 3.16
N ALA A 84 -5.22 5.60 2.98
CA ALA A 84 -5.51 5.00 1.68
C ALA A 84 -6.99 4.58 1.59
N GLY A 85 -7.72 5.01 0.56
CA GLY A 85 -9.11 4.63 0.35
C GLY A 85 -9.72 5.23 -0.93
N ILE A 86 -10.69 4.54 -1.53
CA ILE A 86 -11.42 5.00 -2.73
C ILE A 86 -12.66 5.85 -2.36
N ASN A 87 -13.04 5.90 -1.08
CA ASN A 87 -14.14 6.72 -0.55
C ASN A 87 -13.82 7.21 0.86
N MET A 88 -12.86 8.13 1.00
CA MET A 88 -12.57 8.73 2.31
C MET A 88 -13.77 9.58 2.77
N PRO A 89 -14.13 9.57 4.08
CA PRO A 89 -15.12 10.49 4.60
C PRO A 89 -14.72 11.94 4.28
N LYS A 90 -15.66 12.74 3.77
CA LYS A 90 -15.43 14.17 3.59
C LYS A 90 -15.14 14.80 4.96
N PRO A 91 -14.19 15.75 5.05
CA PRO A 91 -14.03 16.54 6.27
C PRO A 91 -15.37 17.22 6.59
N ALA A 92 -15.72 17.25 7.88
CA ALA A 92 -16.91 17.93 8.35
C ALA A 92 -16.86 19.42 7.93
N PRO A 93 -18.00 20.03 7.54
CA PRO A 93 -18.01 21.45 7.24
C PRO A 93 -17.51 22.23 8.45
N GLU A 94 -16.58 23.15 8.21
CA GLU A 94 -16.05 24.03 9.24
C GLU A 94 -17.22 24.79 9.87
N SER A 95 -17.40 24.62 11.18
CA SER A 95 -18.38 25.39 11.94
C SER A 95 -17.92 26.85 11.94
N GLY A 96 -18.39 27.62 10.96
CA GLY A 96 -18.22 29.06 10.90
C GLY A 96 -18.84 29.68 12.15
N GLY A 97 -18.00 29.90 13.17
CA GLY A 97 -18.32 30.72 14.32
C GLY A 97 -18.41 32.16 13.86
N ASN A 98 -19.57 32.56 13.32
CA ASN A 98 -19.87 33.96 13.10
C ASN A 98 -20.20 34.56 14.47
N THR A 99 -19.23 35.25 15.06
CA THR A 99 -19.47 36.07 16.24
C THR A 99 -19.96 37.42 15.72
N GLU A 100 -21.25 37.68 15.85
CA GLU A 100 -21.85 38.98 15.58
C GLU A 100 -21.21 40.05 16.48
N ASN A 101 -20.81 41.17 15.88
CA ASN A 101 -20.57 42.47 16.52
C ASN A 101 -21.36 43.52 15.74
#